data_AF-A0A6G9SFD1-F1
#
_entry.id   AF-A0A6G9SFD1-F1
#
_cell.length_a   1.000
_cell.length_b   1.000
_cell.length_c   1.000
_cell.angle_alpha   90.00
_cell.angle_beta   90.00
_cell.angle_gamma   90.00
#
_symmetry.space_group_name_H-M   'P 1'
#
loop_
_entity.id
_entity.type
_entity.pdbx_description
1 polymer ?
#
loop_
_entity_poly.entity_id
_entity_poly.type
_entity_poly.pdbx_seq_one_letter_code
_entity_poly.pdbx_strand_id
1 'polypeptide(L)'
;MRHIFFSFLLPFSLVSVPDNLSSLNDRSVLSANLNLAAVPTNETFYTAASRMVQQQIDLIARIEQAITTPDANRMRSVQGQLNVYTKFVDTFLNRQYKSPKTLCMSRVDVTENLSFLAEPLTESQIKIYCSLYASNQELLKLTPVIDRVLSRRGELSLVRPLPLVSGERQSDSVLAIAPMQLPHLDKLATPFATQEPNLFSPPLPIIGRTAKTAIADYVPLVQPAIAPPPEALTILADAKKYLTAAQVEFPLKNQFTNPQETSAVLDHFSYDIDPQEPQIYAAFLKLPRTGIFRVLPNSAYQRPLNTIDNRLAATVSERYPFPLLGDHQGGFTPSLALQLVGDRFGFRHQGVDYSFMVDLGDIPLTKLDSQLQTVAKPTREFFLTYQPPKQLDDLQMERRRLLTGKDQNWNLNQVILSSAKAQLNHTYLVRSLQFQLPDIILNNRKLTPQERQYLGQAAQLHSSDILLAFRPVRRRSDGSYTVLWRVLNQFPAPQINDLDKYSSN
;
A
#
# COMPACT_ATOMS: atom_id res chain seq x y z
N MET A 1 -4.33 -57.56 28.73
CA MET A 1 -5.17 -57.25 29.91
C MET A 1 -5.47 -55.75 29.91
N ARG A 2 -6.74 -55.38 29.64
CA ARG A 2 -7.65 -54.54 30.48
C ARG A 2 -7.10 -53.13 30.82
N HIS A 3 -7.60 -52.06 30.20
CA HIS A 3 -8.74 -51.20 30.63
C HIS A 3 -8.48 -50.49 31.98
N ILE A 4 -8.84 -49.24 32.29
CA ILE A 4 -9.56 -48.11 31.69
C ILE A 4 -9.33 -46.91 32.64
N PHE A 5 -9.43 -45.70 32.09
CA PHE A 5 -9.66 -44.39 32.70
C PHE A 5 -10.29 -44.29 34.12
N PHE A 6 -9.94 -43.25 34.90
CA PHE A 6 -10.68 -41.98 35.08
C PHE A 6 -10.42 -41.32 36.47
N SER A 7 -10.25 -39.99 36.43
CA SER A 7 -10.63 -38.97 37.44
C SER A 7 -10.00 -39.00 38.84
N PHE A 8 -9.17 -37.98 39.11
CA PHE A 8 -9.16 -37.30 40.41
C PHE A 8 -9.53 -35.83 40.21
N LEU A 9 -10.47 -35.39 41.04
CA LEU A 9 -11.03 -34.05 41.15
C LEU A 9 -10.46 -33.37 42.41
N LEU A 10 -10.39 -32.03 42.35
CA LEU A 10 -10.24 -31.02 43.42
C LEU A 10 -8.80 -30.68 43.88
N PRO A 11 -8.58 -29.50 44.51
CA PRO A 11 -8.83 -28.15 44.00
C PRO A 11 -7.59 -27.26 44.25
N PHE A 12 -7.04 -26.58 43.24
CA PHE A 12 -5.94 -25.63 43.48
C PHE A 12 -6.42 -24.18 43.40
N SER A 13 -6.41 -23.58 44.59
CA SER A 13 -6.37 -22.16 44.90
C SER A 13 -5.50 -21.37 43.91
N LEU A 14 -6.13 -20.42 43.21
CA LEU A 14 -5.43 -19.37 42.48
C LEU A 14 -4.85 -18.37 43.49
N VAL A 15 -3.55 -18.49 43.74
CA VAL A 15 -2.74 -17.40 44.29
C VAL A 15 -2.24 -16.60 43.09
N SER A 16 -2.84 -15.43 42.84
CA SER A 16 -2.35 -14.47 41.86
C SER A 16 -1.20 -13.66 42.48
N VAL A 17 0.00 -13.84 41.96
CA VAL A 17 1.14 -12.93 42.16
C VAL A 17 0.98 -11.75 41.19
N PRO A 18 1.15 -10.49 41.62
CA PRO A 18 1.03 -9.33 40.74
C PRO A 18 2.38 -9.06 40.08
N ASP A 19 2.46 -9.23 38.76
CA ASP A 19 3.55 -8.68 37.96
C ASP A 19 3.15 -7.31 37.39
N ASN A 20 4.01 -6.33 37.65
CA ASN A 20 3.91 -4.94 37.24
C ASN A 20 3.74 -4.79 35.72
N LEU A 21 2.53 -4.43 35.30
CA LEU A 21 2.29 -3.79 34.01
C LEU A 21 2.20 -2.28 34.24
N SER A 22 3.15 -1.53 33.68
CA SER A 22 3.10 -0.08 33.59
C SER A 22 1.99 0.34 32.61
N SER A 23 0.75 0.37 33.09
CA SER A 23 -0.36 1.07 32.45
C SER A 23 -0.35 2.54 32.92
N LEU A 24 0.08 3.45 32.06
CA LEU A 24 -0.06 4.89 32.28
C LEU A 24 -1.49 5.31 31.93
N ASN A 25 -2.34 5.33 32.98
CA ASN A 25 -3.55 6.13 33.19
C ASN A 25 -4.33 6.63 31.95
N ASP A 26 -5.20 5.77 31.42
CA ASP A 26 -6.52 6.21 30.94
C ASP A 26 -7.48 6.19 32.14
N ARG A 27 -7.54 7.31 32.87
CA ARG A 27 -8.63 7.58 33.81
C ARG A 27 -9.59 8.55 33.16
N SER A 28 -10.78 8.03 32.90
CA SER A 28 -12.01 8.77 32.62
C SER A 28 -12.13 9.99 33.53
N VAL A 29 -12.00 11.19 32.96
CA VAL A 29 -12.46 12.43 33.60
C VAL A 29 -13.95 12.59 33.27
N LEU A 30 -14.76 11.76 33.92
CA LEU A 30 -16.16 12.05 34.21
C LEU A 30 -16.18 12.31 35.72
N SER A 31 -16.73 13.47 36.11
CA SER A 31 -16.73 14.07 37.46
C SER A 31 -15.51 14.94 37.80
N ALA A 32 -15.58 16.22 37.40
CA ALA A 32 -14.95 17.30 38.14
C ALA A 32 -16.03 18.34 38.43
N ASN A 33 -16.40 18.45 39.71
CA ASN A 33 -17.25 19.51 40.21
C ASN A 33 -16.61 20.86 39.87
N LEU A 34 -17.41 21.71 39.22
CA LEU A 34 -17.07 23.09 38.88
C LEU A 34 -16.85 23.90 40.16
N ASN A 35 -15.58 24.17 40.49
CA ASN A 35 -15.25 25.38 41.21
C ASN A 35 -15.29 26.54 40.20
N LEU A 36 -16.29 27.41 40.36
CA LEU A 36 -16.41 28.68 39.66
C LEU A 36 -15.25 29.60 40.03
N ALA A 37 -14.15 29.49 39.29
CA ALA A 37 -13.22 30.59 39.06
C ALA A 37 -13.32 30.93 37.57
N ALA A 38 -13.70 32.17 37.26
CA ALA A 38 -13.95 32.64 35.91
C ALA A 38 -12.69 32.51 35.04
N VAL A 39 -12.62 31.46 34.23
CA VAL A 39 -11.69 31.36 33.09
C VAL A 39 -12.18 32.36 32.03
N PRO A 40 -11.31 33.20 31.46
CA PRO A 40 -11.73 34.16 30.43
C PRO A 40 -12.36 33.41 29.24
N THR A 41 -13.60 33.78 28.90
CA THR A 41 -14.47 33.20 27.87
C THR A 41 -13.78 33.02 26.51
N ASN A 42 -12.80 33.86 26.17
CA ASN A 42 -11.99 33.77 24.97
C ASN A 42 -11.20 32.45 24.81
N GLU A 43 -10.72 31.85 25.90
CA GLU A 43 -10.00 30.56 25.82
C GLU A 43 -10.95 29.40 25.49
N THR A 44 -12.24 29.53 25.83
CA THR A 44 -13.25 28.51 25.55
C THR A 44 -13.62 28.45 24.06
N PHE A 45 -13.70 29.62 23.38
CA PHE A 45 -13.97 29.68 21.95
C PHE A 45 -12.86 29.04 21.13
N TYR A 46 -11.61 29.49 21.30
CA TYR A 46 -10.49 28.99 20.50
C TYR A 46 -10.26 27.49 20.72
N THR A 47 -10.45 26.98 21.94
CA THR A 47 -10.32 25.55 22.24
C THR A 47 -11.42 24.73 21.57
N ALA A 48 -12.67 25.18 21.63
CA ALA A 48 -13.80 24.51 20.98
C ALA A 48 -13.68 24.56 19.44
N ALA A 49 -13.36 25.73 18.89
CA ALA A 49 -13.21 25.96 17.47
C ALA A 49 -12.01 25.19 16.90
N SER A 50 -10.86 25.14 17.59
CA SER A 50 -9.71 24.37 17.11
C SER A 50 -10.01 22.87 17.09
N ARG A 51 -10.75 22.36 18.10
CA ARG A 51 -11.18 20.95 18.08
C ARG A 51 -12.06 20.66 16.87
N MET A 52 -12.98 21.56 16.52
CA MET A 52 -13.85 21.41 15.36
C MET A 52 -13.08 21.50 14.04
N VAL A 53 -12.16 22.47 13.90
CA VAL A 53 -11.32 22.56 12.70
C VAL A 53 -10.51 21.27 12.51
N GLN A 54 -9.88 20.75 13.57
CA GLN A 54 -9.16 19.48 13.49
C GLN A 54 -10.08 18.31 13.10
N GLN A 55 -11.26 18.20 13.70
CA GLN A 55 -12.22 17.15 13.37
C GLN A 55 -12.75 17.24 11.93
N GLN A 56 -12.91 18.45 11.36
CA GLN A 56 -13.23 18.61 9.93
C GLN A 56 -12.09 18.17 9.02
N ILE A 57 -10.85 18.52 9.37
CA ILE A 57 -9.66 18.08 8.63
C ILE A 57 -9.59 16.55 8.62
N ASP A 58 -9.80 15.91 9.77
CA ASP A 58 -9.80 14.45 9.91
C ASP A 58 -10.93 13.80 9.12
N LEU A 59 -12.14 14.37 9.17
CA LEU A 59 -13.30 13.89 8.43
C LEU A 59 -13.07 13.98 6.92
N ILE A 60 -12.55 15.11 6.42
CA ILE A 60 -12.22 15.31 5.00
C ILE A 60 -11.22 14.25 4.53
N ALA A 61 -10.14 14.02 5.29
CA ALA A 61 -9.15 13.01 4.95
C ALA A 61 -9.76 11.59 4.89
N ARG A 62 -10.68 11.27 5.81
CA ARG A 62 -11.42 10.00 5.81
C ARG A 62 -12.36 9.89 4.62
N ILE A 63 -13.04 10.96 4.22
CA ILE A 63 -13.89 10.99 3.03
C ILE A 63 -13.04 10.70 1.79
N GLU A 64 -11.91 11.39 1.61
CA GLU A 64 -11.01 11.20 0.47
C GLU A 64 -10.48 9.77 0.37
N GLN A 65 -10.12 9.17 1.50
CA GLN A 65 -9.74 7.76 1.53
C GLN A 65 -10.93 6.85 1.21
N ALA A 66 -12.12 7.15 1.74
CA ALA A 66 -13.32 6.36 1.53
C ALA A 66 -13.75 6.38 0.05
N ILE A 67 -13.71 7.52 -0.65
CA ILE A 67 -14.14 7.60 -2.06
C ILE A 67 -13.22 6.86 -3.05
N THR A 68 -12.05 6.39 -2.61
CA THR A 68 -11.07 5.65 -3.45
C THR A 68 -10.93 4.17 -3.09
N THR A 69 -11.35 3.73 -1.90
CA THR A 69 -11.38 2.31 -1.50
C THR A 69 -12.63 1.59 -2.04
N PRO A 70 -12.62 0.27 -2.28
CA PRO A 70 -13.83 -0.48 -2.63
C PRO A 70 -14.73 -0.82 -1.43
N ASP A 71 -14.28 -0.61 -0.19
CA ASP A 71 -14.99 -1.02 1.02
C ASP A 71 -16.25 -0.18 1.28
N ALA A 72 -17.42 -0.82 1.26
CA ALA A 72 -18.71 -0.19 1.54
C ALA A 72 -18.85 0.25 3.02
N ASN A 73 -18.20 -0.44 3.96
CA ASN A 73 -18.26 -0.11 5.38
C ASN A 73 -17.57 1.22 5.69
N ARG A 74 -16.45 1.49 5.01
CA ARG A 74 -15.77 2.79 5.10
C ARG A 74 -16.64 3.94 4.61
N MET A 75 -17.37 3.74 3.52
CA MET A 75 -18.33 4.74 3.02
C MET A 75 -19.47 4.98 4.01
N ARG A 76 -20.05 3.91 4.58
CA ARG A 76 -21.13 4.02 5.57
C ARG A 76 -20.68 4.75 6.83
N SER A 77 -19.48 4.43 7.32
CA SER A 77 -18.87 5.08 8.47
C SER A 77 -18.68 6.58 8.23
N VAL A 78 -18.19 6.95 7.04
CA VAL A 78 -18.01 8.36 6.65
C VAL A 78 -19.34 9.09 6.49
N GLN A 79 -20.37 8.46 5.93
CA GLN A 79 -21.71 9.02 5.82
C GLN A 79 -22.29 9.35 7.21
N GLY A 80 -22.20 8.41 8.16
CA GLY A 80 -22.63 8.61 9.54
C GLY A 80 -21.85 9.72 10.24
N GLN A 81 -20.52 9.72 10.09
CA GLN A 81 -19.65 10.76 10.65
C GLN A 81 -19.99 12.13 10.08
N LEU A 82 -20.20 12.26 8.76
CA LEU A 82 -20.61 13.50 8.12
C LEU A 82 -21.91 14.04 8.73
N ASN A 83 -22.95 13.20 8.82
CA ASN A 83 -24.26 13.59 9.35
C ASN A 83 -24.22 14.05 10.81
N VAL A 84 -23.49 13.33 11.66
CA VAL A 84 -23.36 13.69 13.09
C VAL A 84 -22.53 14.97 13.23
N TYR A 85 -21.44 15.05 12.47
CA TYR A 85 -20.47 16.12 12.61
C TYR A 85 -21.02 17.47 12.11
N THR A 86 -21.73 17.49 10.98
CA THR A 86 -22.32 18.74 10.46
C THR A 86 -23.34 19.33 11.43
N LYS A 87 -24.16 18.49 12.07
CA LYS A 87 -25.10 18.91 13.13
C LYS A 87 -24.39 19.44 14.38
N PHE A 88 -23.26 18.84 14.74
CA PHE A 88 -22.45 19.28 15.87
C PHE A 88 -21.88 20.69 15.62
N VAL A 89 -21.36 20.96 14.42
CA VAL A 89 -20.88 22.29 14.02
C VAL A 89 -22.03 23.29 13.97
N ASP A 90 -23.17 22.94 13.37
CA ASP A 90 -24.34 23.85 13.31
C ASP A 90 -24.83 24.24 14.71
N THR A 91 -24.83 23.28 15.65
CA THR A 91 -25.19 23.54 17.06
C THR A 91 -24.22 24.51 17.72
N PHE A 92 -22.93 24.37 17.47
CA PHE A 92 -21.92 25.32 17.97
C PHE A 92 -22.12 26.71 17.37
N LEU A 93 -22.29 26.81 16.05
CA LEU A 93 -22.46 28.08 15.36
C LEU A 93 -23.73 28.81 15.87
N ASN A 94 -24.85 28.10 15.96
CA ASN A 94 -26.12 28.66 16.44
C ASN A 94 -26.09 29.09 17.91
N ARG A 95 -25.23 28.49 18.74
CA ARG A 95 -25.02 28.93 20.14
C ARG A 95 -24.27 30.25 20.22
N GLN A 96 -23.31 30.49 19.33
CA GLN A 96 -22.56 31.74 19.29
C GLN A 96 -23.37 32.86 18.63
N TYR A 97 -24.09 32.56 17.54
CA TYR A 97 -24.91 33.54 16.85
C TYR A 97 -26.16 32.90 16.22
N LYS A 98 -27.34 33.48 16.50
CA LYS A 98 -28.64 32.91 16.07
C LYS A 98 -28.82 32.80 14.56
N SER A 99 -28.08 33.57 13.76
CA SER A 99 -28.19 33.56 12.30
C SER A 99 -26.80 33.55 11.62
N PRO A 100 -26.10 32.40 11.60
CA PRO A 100 -24.73 32.28 11.06
C PRO A 100 -24.60 32.83 9.63
N LYS A 101 -25.61 32.57 8.80
CA LYS A 101 -25.67 33.04 7.41
C LYS A 101 -25.58 34.56 7.29
N THR A 102 -26.27 35.30 8.16
CA THR A 102 -26.27 36.78 8.10
C THR A 102 -24.96 37.40 8.54
N LEU A 103 -24.26 36.79 9.51
CA LEU A 103 -22.94 37.25 9.94
C LEU A 103 -21.89 37.05 8.84
N CYS A 104 -21.94 35.92 8.13
CA CYS A 104 -20.90 35.54 7.18
C CYS A 104 -21.14 35.97 5.74
N MET A 105 -22.35 36.44 5.40
CA MET A 105 -22.67 36.98 4.07
C MET A 105 -22.72 38.51 4.03
N SER A 106 -22.86 39.17 5.20
CA SER A 106 -22.91 40.63 5.27
C SER A 106 -21.52 41.23 5.09
N ARG A 107 -21.32 41.94 3.98
CA ARG A 107 -20.14 42.79 3.68
C ARG A 107 -20.16 44.10 4.49
N VAL A 108 -20.77 44.11 5.67
CA VAL A 108 -21.02 45.32 6.44
C VAL A 108 -19.87 45.52 7.42
N ASP A 109 -19.24 46.70 7.37
CA ASP A 109 -18.22 47.15 8.29
C ASP A 109 -18.60 46.77 9.73
N VAL A 110 -17.70 46.02 10.37
CA VAL A 110 -17.88 45.29 11.64
C VAL A 110 -18.14 46.20 12.86
N THR A 111 -18.34 47.50 12.65
CA THR A 111 -18.36 48.51 13.72
C THR A 111 -19.73 48.92 14.22
N GLU A 112 -20.85 48.66 13.53
CA GLU A 112 -22.11 49.37 13.88
C GLU A 112 -23.34 48.53 14.26
N ASN A 113 -23.29 47.19 14.35
CA ASN A 113 -24.49 46.43 14.80
C ASN A 113 -24.21 45.11 15.53
N LEU A 114 -23.29 45.11 16.51
CA LEU A 114 -23.02 43.96 17.39
C LEU A 114 -23.87 43.95 18.68
N SER A 115 -25.04 44.60 18.69
CA SER A 115 -25.90 44.73 19.88
C SER A 115 -26.73 43.47 20.24
N PHE A 116 -26.48 42.34 19.57
CA PHE A 116 -27.22 41.07 19.78
C PHE A 116 -26.36 39.91 20.30
N LEU A 117 -25.09 40.16 20.63
CA LEU A 117 -24.18 39.16 21.18
C LEU A 117 -24.16 39.18 22.71
N ALA A 118 -24.00 38.00 23.33
CA ALA A 118 -23.73 37.92 24.77
C ALA A 118 -22.33 38.47 25.12
N GLU A 119 -21.36 38.39 24.19
CA GLU A 119 -20.06 39.10 24.17
C GLU A 119 -19.60 39.24 22.70
N PRO A 120 -18.99 40.38 22.28
CA PRO A 120 -18.57 40.59 20.90
C PRO A 120 -17.39 39.68 20.52
N LEU A 121 -17.57 38.85 19.48
CA LEU A 121 -16.47 38.09 18.87
C LEU A 121 -15.44 39.05 18.26
N THR A 122 -14.15 38.74 18.40
CA THR A 122 -13.08 39.50 17.75
C THR A 122 -13.07 39.26 16.24
N GLU A 123 -12.40 40.12 15.46
CA GLU A 123 -12.30 39.98 14.01
C GLU A 123 -11.76 38.60 13.58
N SER A 124 -10.69 38.12 14.21
CA SER A 124 -10.15 36.79 13.95
C SER A 124 -11.12 35.66 14.34
N GLN A 125 -11.86 35.82 15.44
CA GLN A 125 -12.90 34.84 15.82
C GLN A 125 -14.05 34.81 14.80
N ILE A 126 -14.45 35.96 14.24
CA ILE A 126 -15.45 36.06 13.17
C ILE A 126 -14.95 35.35 11.91
N LYS A 127 -13.68 35.54 11.52
CA LYS A 127 -13.08 34.84 10.37
C LYS A 127 -13.07 33.32 10.58
N ILE A 128 -12.66 32.83 11.75
CA ILE A 128 -12.71 31.39 12.08
C ILE A 128 -14.14 30.87 12.02
N TYR A 129 -15.07 31.59 12.64
CA TYR A 129 -16.48 31.24 12.68
C TYR A 129 -17.06 31.11 11.26
N CYS A 130 -16.79 32.09 10.41
CA CYS A 130 -17.32 32.10 9.04
C CYS A 130 -16.68 31.06 8.13
N SER A 131 -15.38 30.78 8.32
CA SER A 131 -14.71 29.68 7.65
C SER A 131 -15.27 28.31 8.06
N LEU A 132 -15.56 28.10 9.36
CA LEU A 132 -16.22 26.88 9.85
C LEU A 132 -17.63 26.73 9.26
N TYR A 133 -18.41 27.81 9.22
CA TYR A 133 -19.73 27.82 8.60
C TYR A 133 -19.65 27.47 7.11
N ALA A 134 -18.79 28.15 6.35
CA ALA A 134 -18.64 27.93 4.91
C ALA A 134 -18.18 26.50 4.61
N SER A 135 -17.17 26.00 5.34
CA SER A 135 -16.72 24.61 5.22
C SER A 135 -17.84 23.61 5.52
N ASN A 136 -18.65 23.85 6.56
CA ASN A 136 -19.78 22.98 6.88
C ASN A 136 -20.84 22.95 5.77
N GLN A 137 -21.15 24.11 5.18
CA GLN A 137 -22.08 24.20 4.05
C GLN A 137 -21.56 23.47 2.81
N GLU A 138 -20.26 23.54 2.52
CA GLU A 138 -19.67 22.74 1.44
C GLU A 138 -19.75 21.24 1.74
N LEU A 139 -19.37 20.80 2.94
CA LEU A 139 -19.42 19.38 3.32
C LEU A 139 -20.82 18.78 3.24
N LEU A 140 -21.88 19.53 3.54
CA LEU A 140 -23.27 19.07 3.39
C LEU A 140 -23.61 18.69 1.95
N LYS A 141 -23.01 19.33 0.94
CA LYS A 141 -23.20 19.02 -0.48
C LYS A 141 -22.66 17.63 -0.86
N LEU A 142 -21.79 17.03 -0.03
CA LEU A 142 -21.27 15.67 -0.28
C LEU A 142 -22.29 14.58 -0.02
N THR A 143 -23.33 14.84 0.78
CA THR A 143 -24.34 13.84 1.17
C THR A 143 -24.90 13.05 -0.03
N PRO A 144 -25.49 13.69 -1.05
CA PRO A 144 -26.03 12.96 -2.21
C PRO A 144 -24.95 12.21 -3.01
N VAL A 145 -23.71 12.72 -3.02
CA VAL A 145 -22.59 12.07 -3.72
C VAL A 145 -22.16 10.81 -2.99
N ILE A 146 -22.05 10.87 -1.66
CA ILE A 146 -21.72 9.75 -0.78
C ILE A 146 -22.79 8.66 -0.86
N ASP A 147 -24.07 9.03 -0.83
CA ASP A 147 -25.19 8.08 -0.93
C ASP A 147 -25.16 7.31 -2.25
N ARG A 148 -24.93 8.03 -3.36
CA ARG A 148 -24.80 7.43 -4.70
C ARG A 148 -23.59 6.50 -4.80
N VAL A 149 -22.44 6.87 -4.21
CA VAL A 149 -21.23 6.03 -4.21
C VAL A 149 -21.44 4.79 -3.32
N LEU A 150 -22.04 4.95 -2.15
CA LEU A 150 -22.35 3.86 -1.23
C LEU A 150 -23.29 2.83 -1.86
N SER A 151 -24.36 3.29 -2.53
CA SER A 151 -25.29 2.43 -3.26
C SER A 151 -24.58 1.54 -4.27
N ARG A 152 -23.68 2.11 -5.10
CA ARG A 152 -22.91 1.35 -6.09
C ARG A 152 -21.92 0.35 -5.47
N ARG A 153 -21.44 0.61 -4.27
CA ARG A 153 -20.45 -0.25 -3.58
C ARG A 153 -21.08 -1.36 -2.75
N GLY A 154 -22.34 -1.21 -2.37
CA GLY A 154 -23.12 -2.30 -1.75
C GLY A 154 -23.20 -3.55 -2.64
N GLU A 155 -22.99 -3.39 -3.95
CA GLU A 155 -22.94 -4.49 -4.93
C GLU A 155 -21.57 -5.17 -5.02
N LEU A 156 -20.49 -4.50 -4.58
CA LEU A 156 -19.11 -4.99 -4.75
C LEU A 156 -18.66 -5.90 -3.61
N SER A 157 -19.17 -5.70 -2.39
CA SER A 157 -18.66 -6.37 -1.19
C SER A 157 -19.77 -6.67 -0.18
N LEU A 158 -19.62 -7.75 0.59
CA LEU A 158 -20.57 -8.06 1.67
C LEU A 158 -20.52 -6.96 2.73
N VAL A 159 -21.64 -6.24 2.88
CA VAL A 159 -21.83 -5.24 3.94
C VAL A 159 -21.88 -5.99 5.27
N ARG A 160 -20.73 -6.06 5.95
CA ARG A 160 -20.63 -6.65 7.28
C ARG A 160 -21.32 -5.72 8.29
N PRO A 161 -21.94 -6.25 9.35
CA PRO A 161 -22.33 -5.42 10.47
C PRO A 161 -21.07 -4.72 10.98
N LEU A 162 -21.08 -3.40 11.01
CA LEU A 162 -20.00 -2.63 11.64
C LEU A 162 -19.92 -3.09 13.10
N PRO A 163 -18.72 -3.35 13.67
CA PRO A 163 -18.59 -3.49 15.12
C PRO A 163 -19.16 -2.21 15.73
N LEU A 164 -20.31 -2.37 16.39
CA LEU A 164 -21.16 -1.28 16.84
C LEU A 164 -20.33 -0.30 17.67
N VAL A 165 -20.28 0.96 17.24
CA VAL A 165 -20.25 2.05 18.21
C VAL A 165 -21.57 1.92 18.95
N SER A 166 -21.51 1.64 20.25
CA SER A 166 -22.68 1.39 21.10
C SER A 166 -23.71 2.51 20.95
N GLY A 167 -24.85 2.24 20.28
CA GLY A 167 -25.96 3.20 20.26
C GLY A 167 -26.98 3.16 19.13
N GLU A 168 -26.84 2.39 18.05
CA GLU A 168 -27.83 2.46 16.96
C GLU A 168 -29.01 1.49 17.14
N ARG A 169 -30.21 2.11 17.23
CA ARG A 169 -31.54 1.48 17.25
C ARG A 169 -31.90 0.85 15.91
N GLN A 170 -32.83 -0.10 15.99
CA GLN A 170 -33.47 -0.85 14.90
C GLN A 170 -34.04 0.04 13.80
N SER A 171 -33.77 -0.42 12.57
CA SER A 171 -34.38 -0.17 11.26
C SER A 171 -35.55 0.81 11.15
N ASP A 172 -35.43 1.74 10.21
CA ASP A 172 -36.57 2.15 9.38
C ASP A 172 -36.23 2.03 7.90
N SER A 173 -37.24 1.59 7.17
CA SER A 173 -37.24 1.24 5.75
C SER A 173 -37.65 2.44 4.90
N VAL A 174 -37.23 2.43 3.63
CA VAL A 174 -37.59 3.36 2.55
C VAL A 174 -36.53 4.43 2.29
N LEU A 175 -35.59 4.13 1.39
CA LEU A 175 -35.26 5.01 0.27
C LEU A 175 -34.90 4.17 -0.97
N ALA A 176 -35.37 4.67 -2.12
CA ALA A 176 -35.53 3.97 -3.39
C ALA A 176 -34.33 4.15 -4.33
N ILE A 177 -33.82 3.06 -4.90
CA ILE A 177 -32.88 3.06 -6.04
C ILE A 177 -33.15 1.82 -6.91
N ALA A 178 -33.30 2.06 -8.23
CA ALA A 178 -33.22 1.14 -9.40
C ALA A 178 -34.04 -0.18 -9.35
N PRO A 179 -34.44 -0.77 -10.50
CA PRO A 179 -35.18 -2.02 -10.49
C PRO A 179 -34.27 -3.18 -10.04
N MET A 180 -34.26 -3.42 -8.73
CA MET A 180 -33.73 -4.64 -8.12
C MET A 180 -34.64 -5.81 -8.49
N GLN A 181 -34.05 -6.88 -9.01
CA GLN A 181 -34.64 -8.20 -8.86
C GLN A 181 -34.60 -8.52 -7.36
N LEU A 182 -35.75 -8.47 -6.66
CA LEU A 182 -35.81 -8.70 -5.22
C LEU A 182 -35.27 -10.11 -4.90
N PRO A 183 -34.17 -10.24 -4.13
CA PRO A 183 -33.81 -11.52 -3.57
C PRO A 183 -34.82 -11.89 -2.47
N HIS A 184 -35.17 -13.18 -2.43
CA HIS A 184 -36.04 -13.80 -1.44
C HIS A 184 -35.55 -13.50 -0.01
N LEU A 185 -36.26 -12.63 0.72
CA LEU A 185 -35.93 -12.15 2.07
C LEU A 185 -36.00 -13.26 3.14
N ASP A 186 -36.62 -14.39 2.81
CA ASP A 186 -36.69 -15.62 3.59
C ASP A 186 -35.39 -16.45 3.52
N LYS A 187 -34.42 -16.03 2.70
CA LYS A 187 -33.15 -16.72 2.51
C LYS A 187 -31.98 -15.81 2.89
N LEU A 188 -31.04 -16.35 3.66
CA LEU A 188 -29.70 -15.76 3.83
C LEU A 188 -29.15 -15.45 2.43
N ALA A 189 -28.71 -14.20 2.21
CA ALA A 189 -28.07 -13.81 0.97
C ALA A 189 -26.90 -14.76 0.67
N THR A 190 -27.02 -15.56 -0.39
CA THR A 190 -25.88 -16.32 -0.90
C THR A 190 -24.90 -15.31 -1.46
N PRO A 191 -23.69 -15.16 -0.88
CA PRO A 191 -22.68 -14.32 -1.50
C PRO A 191 -22.40 -14.88 -2.90
N PHE A 192 -22.25 -14.00 -3.90
CA PHE A 192 -21.48 -14.38 -5.09
C PHE A 192 -20.18 -14.99 -4.57
N ALA A 193 -19.89 -16.25 -4.90
CA ALA A 193 -18.82 -17.01 -4.27
C ALA A 193 -17.54 -16.17 -4.17
N THR A 194 -17.25 -15.66 -2.96
CA THR A 194 -16.23 -14.63 -2.69
C THR A 194 -14.91 -15.23 -2.23
N GLN A 195 -14.87 -16.55 -2.03
CA GLN A 195 -13.66 -17.23 -1.61
C GLN A 195 -12.84 -17.58 -2.85
N GLU A 196 -11.86 -16.72 -3.12
CA GLU A 196 -10.73 -17.06 -3.95
C GLU A 196 -10.13 -18.35 -3.38
N PRO A 197 -9.98 -19.40 -4.21
CA PRO A 197 -9.40 -20.65 -3.75
C PRO A 197 -7.99 -20.35 -3.26
N ASN A 198 -7.64 -20.89 -2.10
CA ASN A 198 -6.28 -20.83 -1.57
C ASN A 198 -5.38 -21.72 -2.43
N LEU A 199 -5.07 -21.26 -3.63
CA LEU A 199 -4.17 -21.93 -4.54
C LEU A 199 -2.75 -21.66 -4.08
N PHE A 200 -1.97 -22.72 -3.86
CA PHE A 200 -0.52 -22.62 -3.88
C PHE A 200 -0.14 -21.87 -5.16
N SER A 201 0.75 -20.88 -5.04
CA SER A 201 1.10 -19.95 -6.13
C SER A 201 1.15 -20.69 -7.47
N PRO A 202 0.32 -20.31 -8.46
CA PRO A 202 0.19 -21.08 -9.68
C PRO A 202 1.58 -21.28 -10.30
N PRO A 203 1.87 -22.46 -10.88
CA PRO A 203 3.14 -22.68 -11.55
C PRO A 203 3.35 -21.58 -12.58
N LEU A 204 4.58 -21.04 -12.64
CA LEU A 204 4.92 -19.97 -13.55
C LEU A 204 4.49 -20.34 -14.98
N PRO A 205 3.73 -19.47 -15.66
CA PRO A 205 3.20 -19.79 -16.98
C PRO A 205 4.35 -20.07 -17.96
N ILE A 206 4.17 -21.11 -18.78
CA ILE A 206 5.10 -21.43 -19.86
C ILE A 206 4.75 -20.53 -21.04
N ILE A 207 5.61 -19.58 -21.34
CA ILE A 207 5.40 -18.62 -22.43
C ILE A 207 5.45 -19.38 -23.76
N GLY A 208 4.54 -19.03 -24.67
CA GLY A 208 4.39 -19.71 -25.96
C GLY A 208 3.63 -21.04 -25.91
N ARG A 209 3.05 -21.42 -24.76
CA ARG A 209 2.15 -22.59 -24.65
C ARG A 209 0.84 -22.20 -23.99
N THR A 210 -0.25 -22.84 -24.41
CA THR A 210 -1.55 -22.74 -23.72
C THR A 210 -1.43 -23.41 -22.35
N ALA A 211 -1.35 -22.60 -21.29
CA ALA A 211 -1.34 -23.11 -19.92
C ALA A 211 -2.74 -23.60 -19.55
N LYS A 212 -2.82 -24.82 -19.01
CA LYS A 212 -4.05 -25.28 -18.34
C LYS A 212 -4.24 -24.43 -17.09
N THR A 213 -5.44 -23.89 -16.88
CA THR A 213 -5.79 -23.22 -15.62
C THR A 213 -5.73 -24.24 -14.48
N ALA A 214 -5.27 -23.79 -13.30
CA ALA A 214 -5.14 -24.67 -12.13
C ALA A 214 -6.48 -25.28 -11.69
N ILE A 215 -7.58 -24.60 -12.02
CA ILE A 215 -8.96 -25.06 -11.83
C ILE A 215 -9.67 -24.89 -13.17
N ALA A 216 -10.32 -25.97 -13.65
CA ALA A 216 -11.17 -25.90 -14.84
C ALA A 216 -12.31 -24.90 -14.59
N ASP A 217 -12.58 -24.05 -15.57
CA ASP A 217 -13.68 -23.07 -15.55
C ASP A 217 -13.63 -21.99 -14.44
N TYR A 218 -12.50 -21.88 -13.71
CA TYR A 218 -12.30 -20.77 -12.78
C TYR A 218 -11.94 -19.48 -13.52
N VAL A 219 -12.79 -18.46 -13.37
CA VAL A 219 -12.53 -17.10 -13.82
C VAL A 219 -12.08 -16.27 -12.61
N PRO A 220 -10.84 -15.74 -12.61
CA PRO A 220 -10.37 -14.88 -11.52
C PRO A 220 -11.27 -13.65 -11.36
N LEU A 221 -11.53 -13.26 -10.11
CA LEU A 221 -12.30 -12.06 -9.83
C LEU A 221 -11.55 -10.83 -10.34
N VAL A 222 -12.19 -10.07 -11.22
CA VAL A 222 -11.65 -8.78 -11.67
C VAL A 222 -11.87 -7.74 -10.58
N GLN A 223 -10.77 -7.22 -10.05
CA GLN A 223 -10.80 -6.16 -9.04
C GLN A 223 -11.44 -4.88 -9.62
N PRO A 224 -12.24 -4.13 -8.83
CA PRO A 224 -12.91 -2.93 -9.31
C PRO A 224 -11.91 -1.82 -9.63
N ALA A 225 -12.23 -1.01 -10.64
CA ALA A 225 -11.45 0.19 -11.00
C ALA A 225 -12.24 1.44 -10.56
N ILE A 226 -11.92 1.98 -9.39
CA ILE A 226 -12.67 3.05 -8.75
C ILE A 226 -11.91 4.35 -8.87
N ALA A 227 -12.43 5.29 -9.65
CA ALA A 227 -11.97 6.68 -9.67
C ALA A 227 -12.83 7.53 -8.71
N PRO A 228 -12.24 8.48 -7.97
CA PRO A 228 -12.99 9.41 -7.15
C PRO A 228 -13.91 10.28 -8.04
N PRO A 229 -15.18 10.53 -7.67
CA PRO A 229 -16.05 11.42 -8.43
C PRO A 229 -15.48 12.84 -8.49
N PRO A 230 -15.42 13.49 -9.66
CA PRO A 230 -14.81 14.82 -9.79
C PRO A 230 -15.55 15.88 -8.95
N GLU A 231 -16.88 15.78 -8.90
CA GLU A 231 -17.74 16.62 -8.06
C GLU A 231 -17.48 16.45 -6.55
N ALA A 232 -17.09 15.26 -6.08
CA ALA A 232 -16.67 15.09 -4.68
C ALA A 232 -15.35 15.81 -4.41
N LEU A 233 -14.40 15.70 -5.33
CA LEU A 233 -13.07 16.32 -5.20
C LEU A 233 -13.16 17.86 -5.16
N THR A 234 -14.03 18.46 -5.98
CA THR A 234 -14.23 19.91 -5.98
C THR A 234 -14.80 20.39 -4.64
N ILE A 235 -15.84 19.71 -4.13
CA ILE A 235 -16.47 20.08 -2.85
C ILE A 235 -15.46 19.93 -1.69
N LEU A 236 -14.66 18.86 -1.68
CA LEU A 236 -13.64 18.66 -0.65
C LEU A 236 -12.53 19.70 -0.73
N ALA A 237 -12.10 20.10 -1.94
CA ALA A 237 -11.12 21.15 -2.14
C ALA A 237 -11.62 22.52 -1.65
N ASP A 238 -12.88 22.86 -1.94
CA ASP A 238 -13.50 24.10 -1.46
C ASP A 238 -13.63 24.10 0.07
N ALA A 239 -14.08 23.00 0.67
CA ALA A 239 -14.14 22.84 2.12
C ALA A 239 -12.76 23.01 2.77
N LYS A 240 -11.70 22.40 2.21
CA LYS A 240 -10.30 22.57 2.67
C LYS A 240 -9.83 24.01 2.60
N LYS A 241 -10.13 24.72 1.52
CA LYS A 241 -9.75 26.14 1.34
C LYS A 241 -10.27 27.01 2.50
N TYR A 242 -11.52 26.81 2.92
CA TYR A 242 -12.07 27.52 4.07
C TYR A 242 -11.36 27.15 5.38
N LEU A 243 -11.03 25.88 5.60
CA LEU A 243 -10.30 25.46 6.80
C LEU A 243 -8.89 26.03 6.84
N THR A 244 -8.17 26.07 5.72
CA THR A 244 -6.86 26.70 5.64
C THR A 244 -6.94 28.20 5.98
N ALA A 245 -7.98 28.90 5.52
CA ALA A 245 -8.22 30.27 5.91
C ALA A 245 -8.50 30.41 7.43
N ALA A 246 -9.21 29.47 8.03
CA ALA A 246 -9.44 29.45 9.49
C ALA A 246 -8.13 29.25 10.27
N GLN A 247 -7.28 28.31 9.84
CA GLN A 247 -6.04 27.93 10.54
C GLN A 247 -5.10 29.13 10.76
N VAL A 248 -5.01 30.05 9.80
CA VAL A 248 -4.14 31.25 9.87
C VAL A 248 -4.57 32.22 10.97
N GLU A 249 -5.86 32.22 11.34
CA GLU A 249 -6.44 33.14 12.32
C GLU A 249 -6.36 32.60 13.77
N PHE A 250 -5.89 31.36 13.97
CA PHE A 250 -5.68 30.81 15.30
C PHE A 250 -4.35 31.29 15.91
N PRO A 251 -4.31 31.53 17.24
CA PRO A 251 -3.05 31.75 17.94
C PRO A 251 -2.08 30.57 17.79
N LEU A 252 -0.76 30.83 17.82
CA LEU A 252 0.31 29.83 17.60
C LEU A 252 0.24 28.59 18.52
N LYS A 253 -0.45 28.67 19.66
CA LYS A 253 -0.66 27.54 20.58
C LYS A 253 -1.63 26.46 20.04
N ASN A 254 -2.38 26.75 18.97
CA ASN A 254 -3.37 25.87 18.36
C ASN A 254 -2.85 25.26 17.05
N GLN A 255 -1.84 24.39 17.14
CA GLN A 255 -1.32 23.68 15.97
C GLN A 255 -2.30 22.60 15.50
N PHE A 256 -2.43 22.46 14.18
CA PHE A 256 -3.28 21.46 13.53
C PHE A 256 -2.43 20.38 12.89
N THR A 257 -2.90 19.15 12.95
CA THR A 257 -2.24 18.00 12.31
C THR A 257 -2.91 17.71 10.98
N ASN A 258 -2.12 17.47 9.94
CA ASN A 258 -2.62 16.99 8.65
C ASN A 258 -2.56 15.45 8.61
N PRO A 259 -3.71 14.75 8.58
CA PRO A 259 -3.74 13.29 8.52
C PRO A 259 -3.13 12.73 7.23
N GLN A 260 -3.18 13.48 6.13
CA GLN A 260 -2.61 13.04 4.85
C GLN A 260 -1.08 12.98 4.93
N GLU A 261 -0.45 14.02 5.52
CA GLU A 261 1.00 14.03 5.77
C GLU A 261 1.40 12.92 6.72
N THR A 262 0.64 12.73 7.81
CA THR A 262 0.88 11.64 8.77
C THR A 262 0.78 10.28 8.09
N SER A 263 -0.24 10.07 7.24
CA SER A 263 -0.41 8.83 6.49
C SER A 263 0.73 8.61 5.49
N ALA A 264 1.19 9.66 4.79
CA ALA A 264 2.30 9.57 3.85
C ALA A 264 3.62 9.21 4.56
N VAL A 265 3.85 9.79 5.74
CA VAL A 265 5.01 9.49 6.59
C VAL A 265 4.96 8.03 7.07
N LEU A 266 3.81 7.56 7.56
CA LEU A 266 3.63 6.17 7.99
C LEU A 266 3.78 5.18 6.84
N ASP A 267 3.29 5.53 5.65
CA ASP A 267 3.42 4.74 4.44
C ASP A 267 4.89 4.60 4.01
N HIS A 268 5.64 5.72 4.02
CA HIS A 268 7.07 5.72 3.78
C HIS A 268 7.83 4.88 4.82
N PHE A 269 7.54 5.01 6.12
CA PHE A 269 8.14 4.15 7.14
C PHE A 269 7.78 2.67 7.00
N SER A 270 6.64 2.36 6.37
CA SER A 270 6.20 0.97 6.17
C SER A 270 6.94 0.30 5.01
N TYR A 271 7.22 1.02 3.92
CA TYR A 271 7.70 0.41 2.68
C TYR A 271 9.10 0.85 2.25
N ASP A 272 9.55 2.04 2.64
CA ASP A 272 10.83 2.61 2.21
C ASP A 272 11.92 2.46 3.29
N ILE A 273 13.12 2.90 2.96
CA ILE A 273 14.24 3.04 3.89
C ILE A 273 14.05 4.26 4.80
N ASP A 274 14.56 4.15 6.02
CA ASP A 274 14.61 5.29 6.94
C ASP A 274 15.54 6.38 6.35
N PRO A 275 15.13 7.65 6.28
CA PRO A 275 15.95 8.75 5.74
C PRO A 275 17.34 8.90 6.38
N GLN A 276 17.53 8.41 7.61
CA GLN A 276 18.83 8.45 8.29
C GLN A 276 19.77 7.30 7.87
N GLU A 277 19.25 6.18 7.35
CA GLU A 277 20.05 5.01 6.99
C GLU A 277 21.08 5.27 5.89
N PRO A 278 20.77 5.99 4.79
CA PRO A 278 21.77 6.35 3.78
C PRO A 278 22.97 7.11 4.35
N GLN A 279 22.77 7.91 5.41
CA GLN A 279 23.84 8.71 6.02
C GLN A 279 24.86 7.81 6.73
N ILE A 280 24.40 6.74 7.37
CA ILE A 280 25.25 5.74 8.03
C ILE A 280 26.20 5.07 7.02
N TYR A 281 25.73 4.84 5.80
CA TYR A 281 26.48 4.15 4.75
C TYR A 281 27.04 5.09 3.68
N ALA A 282 27.10 6.40 3.94
CA ALA A 282 27.47 7.41 2.96
C ALA A 282 28.84 7.16 2.30
N ALA A 283 29.81 6.61 3.04
CA ALA A 283 31.12 6.27 2.49
C ALA A 283 31.04 5.17 1.41
N PHE A 284 30.18 4.16 1.61
CA PHE A 284 29.94 3.10 0.63
C PHE A 284 29.15 3.62 -0.56
N LEU A 285 28.11 4.41 -0.32
CA LEU A 285 27.22 4.94 -1.35
C LEU A 285 27.88 5.96 -2.30
N LYS A 286 29.07 6.47 -1.95
CA LYS A 286 29.90 7.27 -2.86
C LYS A 286 30.59 6.44 -3.94
N LEU A 287 30.66 5.12 -3.79
CA LEU A 287 31.25 4.24 -4.80
C LEU A 287 30.33 4.13 -6.03
N PRO A 288 30.89 3.96 -7.23
CA PRO A 288 30.09 3.88 -8.45
C PRO A 288 29.19 2.63 -8.44
N ARG A 289 27.99 2.79 -9.01
CA ARG A 289 26.99 1.71 -9.18
C ARG A 289 26.68 0.98 -7.87
N THR A 290 26.55 1.73 -6.79
CA THR A 290 26.11 1.24 -5.49
C THR A 290 24.74 1.82 -5.15
N GLY A 291 24.06 1.16 -4.21
CA GLY A 291 22.83 1.69 -3.66
C GLY A 291 22.43 1.00 -2.37
N ILE A 292 21.33 1.51 -1.81
CA ILE A 292 20.68 1.02 -0.60
C ILE A 292 19.17 0.98 -0.86
N PHE A 293 18.50 -0.05 -0.39
CA PHE A 293 17.04 -0.12 -0.42
C PHE A 293 16.52 -1.12 0.59
N ARG A 294 15.21 -1.11 0.78
CA ARG A 294 14.50 -2.05 1.64
C ARG A 294 13.97 -3.22 0.83
N VAL A 295 14.35 -4.42 1.22
CA VAL A 295 13.81 -5.68 0.70
C VAL A 295 12.59 -6.06 1.54
N LEU A 296 11.42 -6.01 0.93
CA LEU A 296 10.15 -6.35 1.57
C LEU A 296 9.81 -7.83 1.44
N PRO A 297 9.00 -8.38 2.35
CA PRO A 297 8.41 -9.70 2.17
C PRO A 297 7.52 -9.73 0.91
N ASN A 298 7.47 -10.88 0.24
CA ASN A 298 6.66 -11.07 -0.97
C ASN A 298 5.17 -10.77 -0.73
N SER A 299 4.68 -10.97 0.49
CA SER A 299 3.31 -10.60 0.89
C SER A 299 3.01 -9.10 0.80
N ALA A 300 4.03 -8.22 0.86
CA ALA A 300 3.83 -6.78 0.71
C ALA A 300 3.45 -6.40 -0.74
N TYR A 301 3.84 -7.20 -1.73
CA TYR A 301 3.53 -6.98 -3.14
C TYR A 301 2.29 -7.73 -3.61
N GLN A 302 1.72 -8.58 -2.76
CA GLN A 302 0.57 -9.41 -3.09
C GLN A 302 -0.66 -8.89 -2.38
N ARG A 303 -1.78 -8.81 -3.11
CA ARG A 303 -3.07 -8.59 -2.49
C ARG A 303 -3.40 -9.78 -1.58
N PRO A 304 -3.83 -9.55 -0.33
CA PRO A 304 -4.35 -10.63 0.51
C PRO A 304 -5.53 -11.33 -0.15
N LEU A 305 -5.61 -12.66 -0.04
CA LEU A 305 -6.75 -13.40 -0.61
C LEU A 305 -8.06 -12.90 0.01
N ASN A 306 -9.12 -12.85 -0.80
CA ASN A 306 -10.47 -12.45 -0.38
C ASN A 306 -10.60 -10.99 0.11
N THR A 307 -9.63 -10.12 -0.19
CA THR A 307 -9.78 -8.67 -0.03
C THR A 307 -10.09 -8.01 -1.36
N ILE A 308 -10.96 -7.00 -1.37
CA ILE A 308 -11.23 -6.25 -2.60
C ILE A 308 -10.30 -5.04 -2.57
N ASP A 309 -9.52 -4.86 -3.63
CA ASP A 309 -8.63 -3.73 -3.80
C ASP A 309 -9.06 -2.89 -5.01
N ASN A 310 -8.74 -1.60 -4.98
CA ASN A 310 -8.97 -0.74 -6.13
C ASN A 310 -7.84 -0.94 -7.14
N ARG A 311 -8.15 -1.41 -8.35
CA ARG A 311 -7.18 -1.59 -9.44
C ARG A 311 -6.53 -0.29 -9.90
N LEU A 312 -7.17 0.86 -9.67
CA LEU A 312 -6.59 2.17 -9.99
C LEU A 312 -5.69 2.71 -8.86
N ALA A 313 -5.66 2.08 -7.69
CA ALA A 313 -4.76 2.48 -6.62
C ALA A 313 -3.34 1.99 -6.92
N ALA A 314 -2.37 2.87 -6.70
CA ALA A 314 -0.97 2.55 -6.99
C ALA A 314 -0.48 1.39 -6.11
N THR A 315 0.07 0.36 -6.76
CA THR A 315 0.62 -0.80 -6.04
C THR A 315 1.86 -0.41 -5.23
N VAL A 316 2.26 -1.23 -4.27
CA VAL A 316 3.51 -0.98 -3.50
C VAL A 316 4.71 -0.85 -4.44
N SER A 317 4.78 -1.68 -5.48
CA SER A 317 5.85 -1.62 -6.49
C SER A 317 5.80 -0.40 -7.42
N GLU A 318 4.67 0.30 -7.51
CA GLU A 318 4.56 1.55 -8.27
C GLU A 318 4.93 2.76 -7.41
N ARG A 319 4.54 2.75 -6.13
CA ARG A 319 4.88 3.81 -5.16
C ARG A 319 6.34 3.75 -4.72
N TYR A 320 6.85 2.53 -4.55
CA TYR A 320 8.21 2.22 -4.12
C TYR A 320 8.85 1.25 -5.11
N PRO A 321 9.27 1.75 -6.29
CA PRO A 321 9.84 0.91 -7.34
C PRO A 321 11.18 0.31 -6.91
N PHE A 322 11.50 -0.84 -7.49
CA PHE A 322 12.78 -1.49 -7.26
C PHE A 322 13.94 -0.65 -7.78
N PRO A 323 15.13 -0.68 -7.13
CA PRO A 323 16.29 0.08 -7.59
C PRO A 323 16.68 -0.29 -9.01
N LEU A 324 17.07 0.71 -9.80
CA LEU A 324 17.58 0.50 -11.15
C LEU A 324 19.06 0.09 -11.09
N LEU A 325 19.44 -0.88 -11.92
CA LEU A 325 20.79 -1.47 -11.94
C LEU A 325 21.72 -0.90 -13.01
N GLY A 326 21.22 -0.02 -13.88
CA GLY A 326 22.00 0.56 -14.97
C GLY A 326 21.32 1.77 -15.59
N ASP A 327 21.96 2.31 -16.62
CA ASP A 327 21.45 3.44 -17.37
C ASP A 327 20.32 3.02 -18.32
N HIS A 328 19.38 3.91 -18.58
CA HIS A 328 18.30 3.70 -19.54
C HIS A 328 18.87 3.47 -20.94
N GLN A 329 18.76 2.24 -21.46
CA GLN A 329 19.13 1.92 -22.84
C GLN A 329 17.88 1.53 -23.64
N GLY A 330 17.49 2.37 -24.61
CA GLY A 330 16.38 2.07 -25.51
C GLY A 330 15.01 1.95 -24.85
N GLY A 331 14.79 2.56 -23.68
CA GLY A 331 13.52 2.45 -22.94
C GLY A 331 13.45 1.26 -21.97
N PHE A 332 14.50 0.45 -21.89
CA PHE A 332 14.64 -0.65 -20.93
C PHE A 332 15.68 -0.32 -19.87
N THR A 333 15.32 -0.54 -18.60
CA THR A 333 16.26 -0.43 -17.48
C THR A 333 16.08 -1.62 -16.55
N PRO A 334 17.12 -2.43 -16.33
CA PRO A 334 17.03 -3.56 -15.42
C PRO A 334 16.87 -3.09 -13.97
N SER A 335 16.11 -3.83 -13.19
CA SER A 335 15.82 -3.49 -11.80
C SER A 335 16.27 -4.58 -10.83
N LEU A 336 16.63 -4.20 -9.61
CA LEU A 336 16.93 -5.10 -8.51
C LEU A 336 15.64 -5.53 -7.84
N ALA A 337 14.86 -6.37 -8.52
CA ALA A 337 13.56 -6.87 -8.06
C ALA A 337 13.68 -7.91 -6.92
N LEU A 338 14.53 -7.64 -5.93
CA LEU A 338 14.82 -8.51 -4.80
C LEU A 338 13.67 -8.45 -3.78
N GLN A 339 13.22 -9.61 -3.33
CA GLN A 339 12.16 -9.77 -2.34
C GLN A 339 12.49 -10.91 -1.38
N LEU A 340 11.81 -10.94 -0.24
CA LEU A 340 11.92 -12.04 0.72
C LEU A 340 10.76 -13.02 0.54
N VAL A 341 11.06 -14.26 0.15
CA VAL A 341 10.09 -15.36 0.03
C VAL A 341 10.35 -16.36 1.16
N GLY A 342 9.49 -16.34 2.18
CA GLY A 342 9.76 -17.07 3.43
C GLY A 342 10.99 -16.48 4.14
N ASP A 343 12.00 -17.31 4.37
CA ASP A 343 13.29 -16.90 4.96
C ASP A 343 14.40 -16.76 3.90
N ARG A 344 14.06 -16.69 2.62
CA ARG A 344 15.02 -16.67 1.51
C ARG A 344 14.92 -15.39 0.70
N PHE A 345 16.06 -14.83 0.32
CA PHE A 345 16.15 -13.84 -0.75
C PHE A 345 15.82 -14.50 -2.08
N GLY A 346 14.94 -13.87 -2.86
CA GLY A 346 14.60 -14.29 -4.21
C GLY A 346 14.30 -13.07 -5.07
N PHE A 347 14.26 -13.26 -6.38
CA PHE A 347 13.93 -12.19 -7.32
C PHE A 347 12.50 -12.35 -7.82
N ARG A 348 11.81 -11.22 -8.01
CA ARG A 348 10.53 -11.17 -8.70
C ARG A 348 10.80 -11.19 -10.20
N HIS A 349 10.71 -12.37 -10.80
CA HIS A 349 10.92 -12.57 -12.23
C HIS A 349 9.66 -12.23 -13.03
N GLN A 350 9.80 -11.45 -14.10
CA GLN A 350 8.75 -11.25 -15.10
C GLN A 350 9.10 -12.02 -16.38
N GLY A 351 8.09 -12.43 -17.15
CA GLY A 351 8.34 -13.11 -18.42
C GLY A 351 9.28 -14.32 -18.30
N VAL A 352 10.42 -14.25 -18.99
CA VAL A 352 11.50 -15.26 -18.97
C VAL A 352 12.72 -14.85 -18.14
N ASP A 353 12.61 -13.79 -17.33
CA ASP A 353 13.69 -13.38 -16.43
C ASP A 353 14.09 -14.52 -15.51
N TYR A 354 15.40 -14.61 -15.25
CA TYR A 354 15.92 -15.49 -14.23
C TYR A 354 17.18 -14.91 -13.62
N SER A 355 17.45 -15.37 -12.41
CA SER A 355 18.66 -15.03 -11.70
C SER A 355 19.10 -16.23 -10.90
N PHE A 356 20.38 -16.23 -10.59
CA PHE A 356 20.96 -17.21 -9.70
C PHE A 356 21.96 -16.54 -8.77
N MET A 357 22.01 -17.06 -7.55
CA MET A 357 22.78 -16.45 -6.49
C MET A 357 23.47 -17.48 -5.62
N VAL A 358 24.51 -17.00 -4.94
CA VAL A 358 25.31 -17.78 -4.00
C VAL A 358 25.65 -16.93 -2.79
N ASP A 359 25.61 -17.56 -1.61
CA ASP A 359 26.07 -16.94 -0.36
C ASP A 359 27.60 -17.09 -0.28
N LEU A 360 28.29 -15.95 -0.21
CA LEU A 360 29.75 -15.89 -0.06
C LEU A 360 30.20 -15.81 1.40
N GLY A 361 29.25 -15.74 2.35
CA GLY A 361 29.52 -15.51 3.76
C GLY A 361 29.90 -14.06 4.06
N ASP A 362 30.73 -13.87 5.09
CA ASP A 362 31.11 -12.54 5.56
C ASP A 362 32.26 -11.93 4.72
N ILE A 363 31.97 -11.58 3.47
CA ILE A 363 32.89 -10.86 2.58
C ILE A 363 32.36 -9.44 2.35
N PRO A 364 33.03 -8.37 2.79
CA PRO A 364 32.57 -7.00 2.55
C PRO A 364 32.40 -6.68 1.06
N LEU A 365 31.34 -5.95 0.69
CA LEU A 365 31.05 -5.55 -0.70
C LEU A 365 32.18 -4.73 -1.35
N THR A 366 32.99 -4.04 -0.54
CA THR A 366 34.13 -3.24 -1.01
C THR A 366 35.31 -4.10 -1.50
N LYS A 367 35.42 -5.35 -1.03
CA LYS A 367 36.46 -6.29 -1.46
C LYS A 367 36.11 -7.05 -2.74
N LEU A 368 34.86 -6.97 -3.20
CA LEU A 368 34.42 -7.57 -4.45
C LEU A 368 34.73 -6.64 -5.63
N ASP A 369 35.32 -7.21 -6.66
CA ASP A 369 35.64 -6.55 -7.93
C ASP A 369 34.97 -7.27 -9.11
N SER A 370 35.18 -6.76 -10.33
CA SER A 370 34.61 -7.34 -11.56
C SER A 370 35.22 -8.70 -11.92
N GLN A 371 36.38 -9.05 -11.36
CA GLN A 371 37.09 -10.30 -11.60
C GLN A 371 36.84 -11.36 -10.51
N LEU A 372 36.13 -11.00 -9.45
CA LEU A 372 35.78 -11.83 -8.30
C LEU A 372 36.98 -12.56 -7.69
N GLN A 373 38.12 -11.87 -7.54
CA GLN A 373 39.37 -12.53 -7.06
C GLN A 373 39.23 -13.19 -5.69
N THR A 374 38.38 -12.62 -4.82
CA THR A 374 38.13 -13.12 -3.46
C THR A 374 37.15 -14.30 -3.41
N VAL A 375 36.55 -14.70 -4.54
CA VAL A 375 35.59 -15.80 -4.63
C VAL A 375 36.31 -17.09 -5.02
N ALA A 376 35.85 -18.22 -4.49
CA ALA A 376 36.40 -19.54 -4.83
C ALA A 376 36.41 -19.76 -6.35
N LYS A 377 37.54 -20.26 -6.87
CA LYS A 377 37.79 -20.46 -8.31
C LYS A 377 36.62 -21.09 -9.09
N PRO A 378 36.02 -22.23 -8.67
CA PRO A 378 34.93 -22.84 -9.43
C PRO A 378 33.69 -21.94 -9.51
N THR A 379 33.32 -21.28 -8.41
CA THR A 379 32.18 -20.34 -8.38
C THR A 379 32.47 -19.11 -9.23
N ARG A 380 33.68 -18.53 -9.13
CA ARG A 380 34.10 -17.40 -9.97
C ARG A 380 34.01 -17.74 -11.47
N GLU A 381 34.57 -18.88 -11.88
CA GLU A 381 34.57 -19.30 -13.28
C GLU A 381 33.14 -19.45 -13.81
N PHE A 382 32.25 -20.08 -13.06
CA PHE A 382 30.85 -20.19 -13.43
C PHE A 382 30.19 -18.81 -13.62
N PHE A 383 30.29 -17.91 -12.65
CA PHE A 383 29.65 -16.58 -12.74
C PHE A 383 30.20 -15.68 -13.84
N LEU A 384 31.49 -15.81 -14.22
CA LEU A 384 32.10 -14.99 -15.27
C LEU A 384 31.90 -15.57 -16.67
N THR A 385 31.80 -16.89 -16.80
CA THR A 385 31.78 -17.57 -18.11
C THR A 385 30.40 -18.06 -18.54
N TYR A 386 29.42 -18.06 -17.64
CA TYR A 386 28.05 -18.50 -17.97
C TYR A 386 27.51 -17.79 -19.22
N GLN A 387 26.93 -18.59 -20.12
CA GLN A 387 26.30 -18.12 -21.35
C GLN A 387 24.83 -18.49 -21.33
N PRO A 388 23.91 -17.51 -21.41
CA PRO A 388 22.48 -17.80 -21.46
C PRO A 388 22.10 -18.54 -22.75
N PRO A 389 21.14 -19.47 -22.68
CA PRO A 389 20.57 -20.08 -23.88
C PRO A 389 19.99 -19.03 -24.84
N LYS A 390 20.03 -19.32 -26.14
CA LYS A 390 19.57 -18.40 -27.20
C LYS A 390 18.17 -18.71 -27.74
N GLN A 391 17.56 -19.80 -27.27
CA GLN A 391 16.21 -20.20 -27.65
C GLN A 391 15.24 -19.96 -26.49
N LEU A 392 14.02 -19.53 -26.80
CA LEU A 392 13.02 -19.20 -25.77
C LEU A 392 12.66 -20.40 -24.89
N ASP A 393 12.47 -21.59 -25.49
CA ASP A 393 12.17 -22.81 -24.73
C ASP A 393 13.33 -23.23 -23.82
N ASP A 394 14.57 -23.12 -24.29
CA ASP A 394 15.77 -23.44 -23.49
C ASP A 394 15.93 -22.47 -22.32
N LEU A 395 15.67 -21.18 -22.52
CA LEU A 395 15.65 -20.19 -21.44
C LEU A 395 14.62 -20.54 -20.36
N GLN A 396 13.43 -20.98 -20.77
CA GLN A 396 12.40 -21.40 -19.83
C GLN A 396 12.78 -22.69 -19.08
N MET A 397 13.46 -23.63 -19.74
CA MET A 397 14.00 -24.83 -19.09
C MET A 397 15.08 -24.48 -18.06
N GLU A 398 16.03 -23.64 -18.45
CA GLU A 398 17.14 -23.20 -17.58
C GLU A 398 16.63 -22.43 -16.36
N ARG A 399 15.66 -21.54 -16.55
CA ARG A 399 14.96 -20.86 -15.44
C ARG A 399 14.37 -21.85 -14.45
N ARG A 400 13.69 -22.91 -14.92
CA ARG A 400 13.12 -23.95 -14.03
C ARG A 400 14.21 -24.73 -13.32
N ARG A 401 15.32 -25.02 -13.98
CA ARG A 401 16.47 -25.71 -13.41
C ARG A 401 17.04 -24.94 -12.21
N LEU A 402 17.17 -23.62 -12.34
CA LEU A 402 17.65 -22.73 -11.27
C LEU A 402 16.63 -22.53 -10.13
N LEU A 403 15.33 -22.52 -10.45
CA LEU A 403 14.26 -22.43 -9.44
C LEU A 403 14.12 -23.71 -8.62
N THR A 404 14.23 -24.87 -9.26
CA THR A 404 13.96 -26.17 -8.63
C THR A 404 15.20 -26.86 -8.10
N GLY A 405 16.40 -26.45 -8.53
CA GLY A 405 17.64 -27.15 -8.21
C GLY A 405 17.83 -28.49 -8.92
N LYS A 406 16.94 -28.85 -9.86
CA LYS A 406 17.03 -30.12 -10.58
C LYS A 406 18.22 -30.14 -11.56
N ASP A 407 18.82 -31.30 -11.71
CA ASP A 407 19.87 -31.60 -12.70
C ASP A 407 21.10 -30.68 -12.63
N GLN A 408 21.46 -30.12 -11.48
CA GLN A 408 22.61 -29.21 -11.38
C GLN A 408 23.96 -29.95 -11.31
N ASN A 409 24.51 -30.29 -12.47
CA ASN A 409 25.82 -30.95 -12.62
C ASN A 409 26.87 -29.96 -13.14
N TRP A 410 27.10 -28.88 -12.41
CA TRP A 410 28.02 -27.79 -12.82
C TRP A 410 29.45 -27.96 -12.31
N ASN A 411 29.80 -29.11 -11.73
CA ASN A 411 31.09 -29.36 -11.05
C ASN A 411 31.41 -28.29 -9.97
N LEU A 412 30.37 -27.83 -9.28
CA LEU A 412 30.48 -26.86 -8.19
C LEU A 412 30.35 -27.56 -6.84
N ASN A 413 31.11 -27.09 -5.85
CA ASN A 413 31.01 -27.59 -4.47
C ASN A 413 29.68 -27.22 -3.78
N GLN A 414 28.85 -26.41 -4.42
CA GLN A 414 27.57 -25.94 -3.91
C GLN A 414 26.54 -25.80 -5.02
N VAL A 415 25.28 -26.07 -4.67
CA VAL A 415 24.11 -25.92 -5.56
C VAL A 415 23.83 -24.43 -5.73
N ILE A 416 23.72 -23.97 -6.98
CA ILE A 416 23.43 -22.57 -7.30
C ILE A 416 21.94 -22.43 -7.60
N LEU A 417 21.23 -21.67 -6.78
CA LEU A 417 19.77 -21.54 -6.87
C LEU A 417 19.38 -20.11 -7.20
N SER A 418 18.13 -19.93 -7.64
CA SER A 418 17.51 -18.61 -7.80
C SER A 418 17.17 -17.91 -6.47
N SER A 419 17.40 -18.59 -5.35
CA SER A 419 17.17 -18.06 -4.01
C SER A 419 18.23 -18.55 -3.01
N ALA A 420 18.55 -17.72 -2.02
CA ALA A 420 19.45 -18.07 -0.93
C ALA A 420 18.82 -17.72 0.42
N LYS A 421 19.16 -18.48 1.47
CA LYS A 421 18.67 -18.21 2.83
C LYS A 421 19.15 -16.84 3.28
N ALA A 422 18.24 -16.02 3.79
CA ALA A 422 18.55 -14.67 4.25
C ALA A 422 19.32 -14.73 5.58
N GLN A 423 20.55 -14.20 5.56
CA GLN A 423 21.45 -14.12 6.70
C GLN A 423 22.03 -12.72 6.77
N LEU A 424 21.97 -12.12 7.96
CA LEU A 424 22.47 -10.77 8.19
C LEU A 424 23.99 -10.75 8.04
N ASN A 425 24.54 -9.69 7.47
CA ASN A 425 25.98 -9.51 7.25
C ASN A 425 26.64 -10.56 6.33
N HIS A 426 25.86 -11.36 5.62
CA HIS A 426 26.35 -12.22 4.56
C HIS A 426 26.28 -11.50 3.22
N THR A 427 27.22 -11.77 2.34
CA THR A 427 27.25 -11.17 1.00
C THR A 427 26.85 -12.18 -0.04
N TYR A 428 25.88 -11.80 -0.85
CA TYR A 428 25.33 -12.63 -1.90
C TYR A 428 25.83 -12.13 -3.24
N LEU A 429 26.39 -13.03 -4.04
CA LEU A 429 26.74 -12.77 -5.43
C LEU A 429 25.60 -13.26 -6.32
N VAL A 430 25.17 -12.41 -7.25
CA VAL A 430 24.02 -12.66 -8.13
C VAL A 430 24.39 -12.35 -9.57
N ARG A 431 23.98 -13.21 -10.49
CA ARG A 431 23.87 -12.88 -11.91
C ARG A 431 22.39 -12.79 -12.25
N SER A 432 21.97 -11.64 -12.75
CA SER A 432 20.58 -11.32 -13.08
C SER A 432 20.45 -11.14 -14.58
N LEU A 433 19.57 -11.93 -15.20
CA LEU A 433 19.25 -11.86 -16.62
C LEU A 433 17.80 -11.43 -16.78
N GLN A 434 17.60 -10.28 -17.42
CA GLN A 434 16.28 -9.67 -17.61
C GLN A 434 16.01 -9.44 -19.08
N PHE A 435 14.78 -9.71 -19.51
CA PHE A 435 14.33 -9.68 -20.89
C PHE A 435 13.00 -8.95 -21.01
N GLN A 436 12.93 -7.97 -21.91
CA GLN A 436 11.68 -7.32 -22.27
C GLN A 436 11.07 -8.02 -23.48
N LEU A 437 10.18 -8.98 -23.22
CA LEU A 437 9.41 -9.64 -24.28
C LEU A 437 8.23 -8.76 -24.74
N PRO A 438 7.91 -8.73 -26.05
CA PRO A 438 6.70 -8.11 -26.55
C PRO A 438 5.43 -8.70 -25.90
N ASP A 439 4.44 -7.84 -25.62
CA ASP A 439 3.15 -8.22 -25.01
C ASP A 439 2.42 -9.33 -25.77
N ILE A 440 2.60 -9.39 -27.08
CA ILE A 440 2.02 -10.42 -27.95
C ILE A 440 2.50 -11.82 -27.54
N ILE A 441 3.78 -11.97 -27.21
CA ILE A 441 4.39 -13.24 -26.80
C ILE A 441 3.98 -13.57 -25.36
N LEU A 442 3.98 -12.57 -24.46
CA LEU A 442 3.57 -12.77 -23.06
C LEU A 442 2.12 -13.24 -22.94
N ASN A 443 1.22 -12.71 -23.76
CA ASN A 443 -0.21 -13.01 -23.71
C ASN A 443 -0.65 -14.11 -24.71
N ASN A 444 0.29 -14.71 -25.44
CA ASN A 444 0.03 -15.73 -26.46
C ASN A 444 -1.05 -15.29 -27.47
N ARG A 445 -0.99 -14.02 -27.89
CA ARG A 445 -1.98 -13.41 -28.79
C ARG A 445 -1.64 -13.75 -30.24
N LYS A 446 -2.63 -14.18 -31.01
CA LYS A 446 -2.47 -14.39 -32.46
C LYS A 446 -2.17 -13.06 -33.15
N LEU A 447 -1.19 -13.07 -34.06
CA LEU A 447 -0.82 -11.89 -34.83
C LEU A 447 -1.63 -11.72 -36.11
N THR A 448 -2.08 -10.49 -36.32
CA THR A 448 -2.57 -10.08 -37.63
C THR A 448 -1.42 -10.06 -38.66
N PRO A 449 -1.69 -10.22 -39.96
CA PRO A 449 -0.66 -10.16 -41.00
C PRO A 449 0.15 -8.86 -41.02
N GLN A 450 -0.48 -7.72 -40.71
CA GLN A 450 0.19 -6.42 -40.63
C GLN A 450 1.16 -6.34 -39.44
N GLU A 451 0.74 -6.81 -38.26
CA GLU A 451 1.60 -6.83 -37.08
C GLU A 451 2.82 -7.76 -37.23
N ARG A 452 2.70 -8.84 -38.03
CA ARG A 452 3.84 -9.70 -38.37
C ARG A 452 4.92 -8.96 -39.15
N GLN A 453 4.54 -8.10 -40.09
CA GLN A 453 5.49 -7.30 -40.86
C GLN A 453 6.21 -6.28 -39.96
N TYR A 454 5.51 -5.69 -38.99
CA TYR A 454 6.11 -4.78 -38.02
C TYR A 454 7.03 -5.50 -37.03
N LEU A 455 6.69 -6.69 -36.52
CA LEU A 455 7.54 -7.43 -35.60
C LEU A 455 8.88 -7.87 -36.22
N GLY A 456 8.87 -8.28 -37.50
CA GLY A 456 10.09 -8.59 -38.23
C GLY A 456 11.04 -7.38 -38.38
N GLN A 457 10.51 -6.15 -38.30
CA GLN A 457 11.26 -4.90 -38.39
C GLN A 457 11.57 -4.26 -37.02
N ALA A 458 10.77 -4.57 -35.99
CA ALA A 458 10.81 -3.93 -34.66
C ALA A 458 11.50 -4.76 -33.56
N ALA A 459 11.94 -6.00 -33.83
CA ALA A 459 12.50 -6.91 -32.83
C ALA A 459 13.94 -6.57 -32.38
N GLN A 460 14.18 -5.34 -31.93
CA GLN A 460 15.26 -5.12 -30.97
C GLN A 460 14.75 -5.56 -29.60
N LEU A 461 14.99 -6.83 -29.26
CA LEU A 461 14.74 -7.31 -27.91
C LEU A 461 15.66 -6.57 -26.94
N HIS A 462 15.08 -5.85 -25.99
CA HIS A 462 15.86 -5.28 -24.89
C HIS A 462 16.11 -6.34 -23.83
N SER A 463 17.37 -6.49 -23.44
CA SER A 463 17.79 -7.46 -22.44
C SER A 463 19.02 -6.97 -21.68
N SER A 464 19.29 -7.58 -20.54
CA SER A 464 20.47 -7.29 -19.74
C SER A 464 21.00 -8.54 -19.05
N ASP A 465 22.32 -8.55 -18.83
CA ASP A 465 23.01 -9.54 -18.04
C ASP A 465 23.96 -8.83 -17.08
N ILE A 466 23.59 -8.80 -15.81
CA ILE A 466 24.26 -8.01 -14.77
C ILE A 466 24.76 -8.92 -13.67
N LEU A 467 26.05 -8.77 -13.35
CA LEU A 467 26.67 -9.32 -12.15
C LEU A 467 26.63 -8.27 -11.05
N LEU A 468 25.99 -8.60 -9.94
CA LEU A 468 25.89 -7.72 -8.78
C LEU A 468 26.13 -8.50 -7.50
N ALA A 469 26.46 -7.78 -6.44
CA ALA A 469 26.49 -8.32 -5.10
C ALA A 469 25.63 -7.47 -4.16
N PHE A 470 25.03 -8.11 -3.18
CA PHE A 470 24.25 -7.43 -2.16
C PHE A 470 24.53 -8.00 -0.77
N ARG A 471 24.35 -7.18 0.26
CA ARG A 471 24.58 -7.53 1.66
C ARG A 471 23.48 -6.92 2.54
N PRO A 472 22.62 -7.72 3.20
CA PRO A 472 21.75 -7.23 4.26
C PRO A 472 22.56 -6.72 5.45
N VAL A 473 22.31 -5.48 5.83
CA VAL A 473 23.02 -4.78 6.92
C VAL A 473 22.12 -4.53 8.14
N ARG A 474 20.80 -4.61 7.96
CA ARG A 474 19.83 -4.49 9.06
C ARG A 474 18.62 -5.37 8.79
N ARG A 475 18.10 -6.02 9.84
CA ARG A 475 16.79 -6.68 9.85
C ARG A 475 15.83 -5.85 10.70
N ARG A 476 14.61 -5.61 10.20
CA ARG A 476 13.55 -4.88 10.90
C ARG A 476 12.58 -5.84 11.61
N SER A 477 11.76 -5.29 12.50
CA SER A 477 10.76 -6.03 13.28
C SER A 477 9.65 -6.65 12.41
N ASP A 478 9.37 -6.06 11.25
CA ASP A 478 8.43 -6.57 10.24
C ASP A 478 9.02 -7.71 9.39
N GLY A 479 10.27 -8.10 9.62
CA GLY A 479 10.97 -9.14 8.87
C GLY A 479 11.65 -8.66 7.57
N SER A 480 11.48 -7.38 7.19
CA SER A 480 12.18 -6.79 6.05
C SER A 480 13.67 -6.56 6.34
N TYR A 481 14.46 -6.40 5.28
CA TYR A 481 15.89 -6.13 5.38
C TYR A 481 16.26 -4.80 4.71
N THR A 482 17.17 -4.05 5.32
CA THR A 482 17.94 -3.03 4.60
C THR A 482 19.13 -3.71 3.95
N VAL A 483 19.29 -3.51 2.64
CA VAL A 483 20.34 -4.14 1.85
C VAL A 483 21.17 -3.06 1.16
N LEU A 484 22.48 -3.20 1.26
CA LEU A 484 23.45 -2.52 0.39
C LEU A 484 23.70 -3.38 -0.85
N TRP A 485 23.80 -2.77 -2.01
CA TRP A 485 24.10 -3.48 -3.24
C TRP A 485 25.13 -2.73 -4.09
N ARG A 486 25.79 -3.48 -4.97
CA ARG A 486 26.76 -2.99 -5.93
C ARG A 486 26.74 -3.81 -7.21
N VAL A 487 26.71 -3.13 -8.36
CA VAL A 487 26.96 -3.79 -9.65
C VAL A 487 28.46 -3.97 -9.83
N LEU A 488 28.88 -5.21 -10.08
CA LEU A 488 30.28 -5.60 -10.23
C LEU A 488 30.69 -5.65 -11.71
N ASN A 489 29.80 -6.15 -12.57
CA ASN A 489 30.06 -6.25 -14.00
C ASN A 489 28.75 -6.24 -14.81
N GLN A 490 28.85 -5.89 -16.08
CA GLN A 490 27.75 -5.97 -17.04
C GLN A 490 28.26 -6.71 -18.28
N PHE A 491 27.58 -7.79 -18.64
CA PHE A 491 27.93 -8.62 -19.79
C PHE A 491 27.16 -8.17 -21.04
N PRO A 492 27.54 -8.64 -22.24
CA PRO A 492 26.78 -8.38 -23.45
C PRO A 492 25.31 -8.80 -23.30
N ALA A 493 24.40 -7.97 -23.82
CA ALA A 493 22.96 -8.20 -23.73
C ALA A 493 22.56 -9.54 -24.41
N PRO A 494 21.90 -10.46 -23.70
CA PRO A 494 21.55 -11.77 -24.24
C PRO A 494 20.49 -11.68 -25.33
N GLN A 495 20.62 -12.51 -26.38
CA GLN A 495 19.72 -12.50 -27.53
C GLN A 495 18.84 -13.76 -27.54
N ILE A 496 17.60 -13.60 -28.00
CA ILE A 496 16.68 -14.71 -28.26
C ILE A 496 16.44 -14.78 -29.76
N ASN A 497 16.91 -15.86 -30.38
CA ASN A 497 17.01 -15.96 -31.83
C ASN A 497 15.73 -16.45 -32.51
N ASP A 498 14.78 -17.02 -31.77
CA ASP A 498 13.63 -17.75 -32.31
C ASP A 498 12.27 -17.17 -31.91
N LEU A 499 12.22 -15.89 -31.52
CA LEU A 499 10.99 -15.20 -31.13
C LEU A 499 9.94 -15.16 -32.25
N ASP A 500 10.38 -15.14 -33.50
CA ASP A 500 9.56 -15.16 -34.71
C ASP A 500 8.66 -16.41 -34.79
N LYS A 501 9.13 -17.56 -34.30
CA LYS A 501 8.36 -18.81 -34.28
C LYS A 501 7.12 -18.72 -33.39
N TYR A 502 7.22 -18.00 -32.27
CA TYR A 502 6.14 -17.87 -31.28
C TYR A 502 5.12 -16.78 -31.65
N SER A 503 5.43 -16.01 -32.68
CA SER A 503 4.56 -14.99 -33.25
C SER A 503 3.55 -15.57 -34.27
N SER A 504 3.77 -16.82 -34.73
CA SER A 504 3.13 -17.40 -35.91
C SER A 504 1.95 -18.36 -35.64
N ASN A 505 1.62 -18.69 -34.39
CA ASN A 505 0.57 -19.68 -34.03
C ASN A 505 -0.76 -19.08 -33.57
#